data_AF-A0A7R9QP22-F1
#
_entry.id   AF-A0A7R9QP22-F1
#
_cell.length_a   1.000
_cell.length_b   1.000
_cell.length_c   1.000
_cell.angle_alpha   90.00
_cell.angle_beta   90.00
_cell.angle_gamma   90.00
#
_symmetry.space_group_name_H-M   'P 1'
#
loop_
_entity.id
_entity.type
_entity.pdbx_description
1 polymer ?
#
loop_
_entity_poly.entity_id
_entity_poly.type
_entity_poly.pdbx_seq_one_letter_code
_entity_poly.pdbx_strand_id
1 'polypeptide(L)'
;MEIRNHLLICHKKKKRIKSPKRRKTRLELSSKPPMKSMSADEEKEILNLIRTRLHGWDKGWTATDIVGINSLDETLVFLVKWTNGEQTVVLSDVAKHKCPQLVIKFYERHSVWDDTDDEEKQ
;
A
#
# COMPACT_ATOMS: atom_id res chain seq x y z
N MET A 1 -7.35 25.69 56.14
CA MET A 1 -6.84 24.33 55.86
C MET A 1 -5.66 24.46 54.91
N GLU A 2 -4.47 24.61 55.47
CA GLU A 2 -3.21 24.21 54.82
C GLU A 2 -3.25 22.69 54.60
N ILE A 3 -2.63 22.08 53.59
CA ILE A 3 -1.19 21.91 53.42
C ILE A 3 -0.88 21.54 51.95
N ARG A 4 0.24 22.09 51.46
CA ARG A 4 0.93 21.79 50.20
C ARG A 4 1.43 20.34 50.12
N ASN A 5 1.42 19.74 48.94
CA ASN A 5 2.37 18.70 48.50
C ASN A 5 2.18 18.45 47.00
N HIS A 6 3.18 18.29 46.14
CA HIS A 6 4.58 18.66 46.14
C HIS A 6 5.00 18.60 44.67
N LEU A 7 5.81 19.56 44.26
CA LEU A 7 6.49 19.64 42.97
C LEU A 7 7.20 18.32 42.62
N LEU A 8 7.03 17.82 41.40
CA LEU A 8 8.09 17.08 40.71
C LEU A 8 8.08 17.47 39.24
N ILE A 9 8.82 18.53 38.98
CA ILE A 9 9.40 18.85 37.68
C ILE A 9 10.28 17.65 37.30
N CYS A 10 9.94 16.97 36.21
CA CYS A 10 10.88 16.09 35.52
C CYS A 10 11.04 16.57 34.08
N HIS A 11 12.11 17.35 33.88
CA HIS A 11 12.61 17.81 32.60
C HIS A 11 12.98 16.60 31.72
N LYS A 12 12.13 16.24 30.73
CA LYS A 12 12.61 15.51 29.55
C LYS A 12 12.72 16.47 28.38
N LYS A 13 13.96 16.87 28.11
CA LYS A 13 14.42 17.65 26.94
C LYS A 13 13.70 17.17 25.67
N LYS A 14 12.80 18.00 25.13
CA LYS A 14 12.34 17.89 23.73
C LYS A 14 13.55 18.15 22.83
N LYS A 15 14.19 17.09 22.34
CA LYS A 15 15.10 17.22 21.20
C LYS A 15 14.25 17.60 19.98
N ARG A 16 14.36 18.85 19.53
CA ARG A 16 13.92 19.28 18.20
C ARG A 16 14.75 18.53 17.16
N ILE A 17 14.24 17.40 16.68
CA ILE A 17 14.74 16.82 15.43
C ILE A 17 14.20 17.73 14.33
N LYS A 18 15.11 18.45 13.66
CA LYS A 18 14.80 19.20 12.44
C LYS A 18 14.31 18.19 11.41
N SER A 19 13.04 18.20 11.06
CA SER A 19 12.53 17.44 9.92
C SER A 19 13.16 18.04 8.65
N PRO A 20 13.87 17.24 7.83
CA PRO A 20 14.36 17.73 6.56
C PRO A 20 13.18 18.03 5.65
N LYS A 21 13.31 19.19 5.01
CA LYS A 21 12.38 19.81 4.06
C LYS A 21 12.19 18.91 2.84
N ARG A 22 10.94 18.88 2.35
CA ARG A 22 10.47 18.46 1.02
C ARG A 22 10.51 16.95 0.73
N ARG A 23 9.36 16.31 0.97
CA ARG A 23 8.96 15.06 0.33
C ARG A 23 8.98 15.24 -1.19
N LYS A 24 10.01 14.71 -1.86
CA LYS A 24 9.86 14.18 -3.22
C LYS A 24 9.35 12.75 -3.06
N THR A 25 8.05 12.58 -2.96
CA THR A 25 7.40 11.30 -3.27
C THR A 25 6.75 11.45 -4.64
N ARG A 26 7.61 11.59 -5.64
CA ARG A 26 7.33 11.19 -7.01
C ARG A 26 7.55 9.67 -7.00
N LEU A 27 6.51 8.92 -6.70
CA LEU A 27 6.52 7.47 -6.95
C LEU A 27 6.09 7.35 -8.39
N GLU A 28 7.12 7.29 -9.23
CA GLU A 28 7.10 6.87 -10.62
C GLU A 28 6.16 5.65 -10.77
N LEU A 29 4.93 5.89 -11.22
CA LEU A 29 4.29 5.00 -12.18
C LEU A 29 5.07 5.20 -13.47
N SER A 30 5.63 4.11 -14.01
CA SER A 30 6.59 4.08 -15.12
C SER A 30 8.05 4.40 -14.73
N SER A 31 8.96 3.42 -14.93
CA SER A 31 10.42 3.51 -14.79
C SER A 31 11.08 3.26 -13.41
N LYS A 32 10.67 2.21 -12.68
CA LYS A 32 11.64 1.47 -11.85
C LYS A 32 12.32 0.40 -12.72
N PRO A 33 13.62 0.10 -12.53
CA PRO A 33 14.32 -0.90 -13.34
C PRO A 33 13.58 -2.23 -13.29
N PRO A 34 13.55 -3.01 -14.38
CA PRO A 34 12.86 -4.28 -14.37
C PRO A 34 13.43 -5.11 -13.23
N MET A 35 12.59 -5.44 -12.26
CA MET A 35 12.87 -6.57 -11.39
C MET A 35 13.13 -7.72 -12.36
N LYS A 36 14.34 -8.30 -12.27
CA LYS A 36 14.84 -9.44 -13.04
C LYS A 36 13.69 -10.19 -13.71
N SER A 37 13.57 -10.07 -15.04
CA SER A 37 12.47 -10.65 -15.80
C SER A 37 12.33 -12.12 -15.41
N MET A 38 11.35 -12.41 -14.57
CA MET A 38 10.99 -13.76 -14.24
C MET A 38 10.40 -14.36 -15.50
N SER A 39 10.67 -15.62 -15.75
CA SER A 39 10.05 -16.31 -16.88
C SER A 39 8.53 -16.32 -16.68
N ALA A 40 7.78 -16.29 -17.78
CA ALA A 40 6.32 -16.34 -17.71
C ALA A 40 5.81 -17.56 -16.92
N ASP A 41 6.55 -18.67 -16.96
CA ASP A 41 6.23 -19.88 -16.20
C ASP A 41 6.38 -19.67 -14.69
N GLU A 42 7.42 -18.96 -14.24
CA GLU A 42 7.60 -18.61 -12.82
C GLU A 42 6.51 -17.65 -12.33
N GLU A 43 6.09 -16.68 -13.14
CA GLU A 43 5.02 -15.74 -12.78
C GLU A 43 3.69 -16.48 -12.57
N LYS A 44 3.38 -17.45 -13.44
CA LYS A 44 2.20 -18.32 -13.31
C LYS A 44 2.26 -19.19 -12.07
N GLU A 45 3.43 -19.73 -11.74
CA GLU A 45 3.61 -20.52 -10.52
C GLU A 45 3.36 -19.66 -9.27
N ILE A 46 3.84 -18.41 -9.26
CA ILE A 46 3.55 -17.45 -8.17
C ILE A 46 2.06 -17.14 -8.09
N LEU A 47 1.37 -16.90 -9.20
CA LEU A 47 -0.08 -16.68 -9.20
C LEU A 47 -0.84 -17.87 -8.63
N ASN A 48 -0.44 -19.09 -8.99
CA ASN A 48 -1.03 -20.33 -8.44
C ASN A 48 -0.77 -20.46 -6.94
N LEU A 49 0.43 -20.10 -6.46
CA LEU A 49 0.73 -20.08 -5.04
C LEU A 49 -0.12 -19.05 -4.30
N ILE A 50 -0.29 -17.84 -4.84
CA ILE A 50 -1.16 -16.81 -4.26
C ILE A 50 -2.61 -17.31 -4.20
N ARG A 51 -3.09 -17.98 -5.25
CA ARG A 51 -4.46 -18.51 -5.33
C ARG A 51 -4.75 -19.57 -4.28
N THR A 52 -3.78 -20.45 -4.01
CA THR A 52 -3.91 -21.57 -3.07
C THR A 52 -3.60 -21.19 -1.63
N ARG A 53 -2.90 -20.08 -1.41
CA ARG A 53 -2.57 -19.58 -0.08
C ARG A 53 -3.83 -19.10 0.63
N LEU A 54 -3.95 -19.46 1.91
CA LEU A 54 -5.01 -18.93 2.78
C LEU A 54 -4.91 -17.41 2.88
N HIS A 55 -6.02 -16.74 2.57
CA HIS A 55 -6.12 -15.28 2.61
C HIS A 55 -6.47 -14.80 4.03
N GLY A 56 -6.32 -13.50 4.29
CA GLY A 56 -6.74 -12.91 5.56
C GLY A 56 -8.23 -13.13 5.87
N TRP A 57 -9.08 -13.19 4.84
CA TRP A 57 -10.52 -13.49 5.01
C TRP A 57 -10.78 -14.91 5.52
N ASP A 58 -9.99 -15.89 5.11
CA ASP A 58 -10.14 -17.29 5.56
C ASP A 58 -9.83 -17.42 7.06
N LYS A 59 -9.06 -16.48 7.60
CA LYS A 59 -8.74 -16.35 9.04
C LYS A 59 -9.74 -15.46 9.80
N GLY A 60 -10.78 -14.96 9.14
CA GLY A 60 -11.78 -14.06 9.74
C GLY A 60 -11.30 -12.61 9.93
N TRP A 61 -10.22 -12.19 9.26
CA TRP A 61 -9.77 -10.80 9.33
C TRP A 61 -10.52 -9.93 8.32
N THR A 62 -10.69 -8.67 8.69
CA THR A 62 -11.32 -7.66 7.82
C THR A 62 -10.23 -6.86 7.12
N ALA A 63 -10.43 -6.57 5.83
CA ALA A 63 -9.55 -5.70 5.07
C ALA A 63 -9.73 -4.25 5.53
N THR A 64 -8.63 -3.57 5.84
CA THR A 64 -8.64 -2.18 6.34
C THR A 64 -8.31 -1.20 5.22
N ASP A 65 -7.25 -1.47 4.46
CA ASP A 65 -6.80 -0.60 3.37
C ASP A 65 -5.99 -1.39 2.34
N ILE A 66 -5.88 -0.88 1.12
CA ILE A 66 -5.00 -1.42 0.08
C ILE A 66 -3.74 -0.55 0.06
N VAL A 67 -2.59 -1.18 0.26
CA VAL A 67 -1.30 -0.47 0.40
C VAL A 67 -0.63 -0.30 -0.96
N GLY A 68 -0.84 -1.25 -1.87
CA GLY A 68 -0.22 -1.23 -3.18
C GLY A 68 -0.82 -2.26 -4.13
N ILE A 69 -0.40 -2.17 -5.38
CA ILE A 69 -0.78 -3.06 -6.47
C ILE A 69 0.49 -3.46 -7.24
N ASN A 70 0.51 -4.67 -7.79
CA ASN A 70 1.52 -5.14 -8.73
C ASN A 70 0.83 -5.85 -9.91
N SER A 71 1.48 -5.88 -11.08
CA SER A 71 1.04 -6.62 -12.26
C SER A 71 1.94 -7.84 -12.47
N LEU A 72 1.37 -9.04 -12.45
CA LEU A 72 2.05 -10.32 -12.61
C LEU A 72 1.31 -11.16 -13.67
N ASP A 73 1.97 -11.61 -14.73
CA ASP A 73 1.36 -12.31 -15.88
C ASP A 73 0.05 -11.63 -16.33
N GLU A 74 0.11 -10.31 -16.56
CA GLU A 74 -1.02 -9.45 -16.96
C GLU A 74 -2.18 -9.39 -15.93
N THR A 75 -2.03 -10.08 -14.81
CA THR A 75 -3.00 -10.15 -13.72
C THR A 75 -2.59 -9.18 -12.62
N LEU A 76 -3.54 -8.36 -12.19
CA LEU A 76 -3.31 -7.45 -11.07
C LEU A 76 -3.37 -8.21 -9.73
N VAL A 77 -2.44 -7.89 -8.85
CA VAL A 77 -2.41 -8.38 -7.47
C VAL A 77 -2.34 -7.20 -6.50
N PHE A 78 -3.14 -7.27 -5.43
CA PHE A 78 -3.21 -6.23 -4.42
C PHE A 78 -2.47 -6.65 -3.15
N LEU A 79 -1.80 -5.69 -2.51
CA LEU A 79 -1.29 -5.83 -1.17
C LEU A 79 -2.30 -5.24 -0.18
N VAL A 80 -3.00 -6.10 0.54
CA VAL A 80 -4.07 -5.72 1.48
C VAL A 80 -3.53 -5.68 2.89
N LYS A 81 -3.86 -4.60 3.62
CA LYS A 81 -3.62 -4.48 5.06
C LYS A 81 -4.87 -4.90 5.84
N TRP A 82 -4.67 -5.78 6.81
CA TRP A 82 -5.74 -6.35 7.65
C TRP A 82 -5.89 -5.61 8.98
N THR A 83 -6.95 -5.92 9.73
CA THR A 83 -7.22 -5.35 11.06
C THR A 83 -6.15 -5.69 12.11
N ASN A 84 -5.51 -6.85 12.00
CA ASN A 84 -4.38 -7.23 12.86
C ASN A 84 -3.06 -6.52 12.51
N GLY A 85 -3.05 -5.69 11.47
CA GLY A 85 -1.87 -4.97 10.99
C GLY A 85 -0.98 -5.76 10.04
N GLU A 86 -1.25 -7.05 9.80
CA GLU A 86 -0.55 -7.84 8.80
C GLU A 86 -0.89 -7.37 7.38
N GLN A 87 -0.01 -7.68 6.44
CA GLN A 87 -0.19 -7.41 5.02
C GLN A 87 -0.08 -8.72 4.24
N THR A 88 -1.03 -8.99 3.35
CA THR A 88 -0.97 -10.16 2.47
C THR A 88 -1.28 -9.78 1.04
N VAL A 89 -0.71 -10.53 0.10
CA VAL A 89 -1.01 -10.40 -1.32
C VAL A 89 -2.30 -11.16 -1.64
N VAL A 90 -3.16 -10.56 -2.44
CA VAL A 90 -4.45 -11.09 -2.87
C VAL A 90 -4.60 -10.85 -4.36
N LEU A 91 -5.19 -11.80 -5.09
CA LEU A 91 -5.58 -11.61 -6.48
C LEU A 91 -6.62 -10.49 -6.64
N SER A 92 -6.51 -9.70 -7.72
CA SER A 92 -7.45 -8.62 -8.00
C SER A 92 -8.89 -9.09 -8.07
N ASP A 93 -9.13 -10.26 -8.67
CA ASP A 93 -10.47 -10.85 -8.80
C ASP A 93 -11.11 -11.07 -7.43
N VAL A 94 -10.38 -11.63 -6.47
CA VAL A 94 -10.91 -11.89 -5.13
C VAL A 94 -11.20 -10.58 -4.40
N ALA A 95 -10.29 -9.61 -4.48
CA ALA A 95 -10.45 -8.31 -3.81
C ALA A 95 -11.66 -7.52 -4.34
N LYS A 96 -11.88 -7.51 -5.67
CA LYS A 96 -13.03 -6.86 -6.30
C LYS A 96 -14.36 -7.41 -5.78
N HIS A 97 -14.44 -8.73 -5.53
CA HIS A 97 -15.66 -9.36 -5.03
C HIS A 97 -15.84 -9.17 -3.51
N LYS A 98 -14.77 -9.27 -2.72
CA LYS A 98 -14.84 -9.22 -1.25
C LYS A 98 -14.88 -7.81 -0.67
N CYS A 99 -14.11 -6.87 -1.25
CA CYS A 99 -13.99 -5.51 -0.73
C CYS A 99 -13.97 -4.43 -1.84
N PRO A 100 -15.02 -4.36 -2.70
CA PRO A 100 -15.05 -3.44 -3.84
C PRO A 100 -14.86 -1.97 -3.43
N GLN A 101 -15.42 -1.56 -2.30
CA GLN A 101 -15.33 -0.18 -1.81
C GLN A 101 -13.89 0.24 -1.46
N LEU A 102 -13.06 -0.70 -0.99
CA LEU A 102 -11.65 -0.40 -0.71
C LEU A 102 -10.84 -0.34 -2.00
N VAL A 103 -11.15 -1.21 -2.96
CA VAL A 103 -10.53 -1.21 -4.30
C VAL A 103 -10.79 0.12 -5.01
N ILE A 104 -12.04 0.59 -5.00
CA ILE A 104 -12.42 1.87 -5.62
C ILE A 104 -11.68 3.02 -4.94
N LYS A 105 -11.72 3.11 -3.60
CA LYS A 105 -11.01 4.15 -2.84
C LYS A 105 -9.51 4.18 -3.13
N PHE A 106 -8.90 3.03 -3.34
CA PHE A 106 -7.49 2.93 -3.71
C PHE A 106 -7.24 3.58 -5.08
N TYR A 107 -8.05 3.25 -6.08
CA TYR A 107 -7.95 3.85 -7.41
C TYR A 107 -8.25 5.35 -7.39
N GLU A 108 -9.25 5.82 -6.64
CA GLU A 108 -9.55 7.26 -6.51
C GLU A 108 -8.36 8.06 -5.98
N ARG A 109 -7.59 7.49 -5.05
CA ARG A 109 -6.44 8.18 -4.46
C ARG A 109 -5.18 8.11 -5.32
N HIS A 110 -5.10 7.15 -6.25
CA HIS A 110 -3.87 6.80 -6.95
C HIS A 110 -3.98 6.82 -8.48
N SER A 111 -5.16 7.11 -9.02
CA SER A 111 -5.35 7.34 -10.45
C SER A 111 -4.66 8.65 -10.82
N VAL A 112 -3.66 8.55 -11.68
CA VAL A 112 -3.08 9.68 -12.39
C VAL A 112 -3.66 9.61 -13.79
N TRP A 113 -4.32 10.68 -14.21
CA TRP A 113 -4.71 10.85 -15.60
C TRP A 113 -3.55 11.57 -16.28
N ASP A 114 -2.92 10.89 -17.24
CA ASP A 114 -1.97 11.54 -18.12
C ASP A 114 -2.77 12.40 -19.11
N ASP A 115 -2.92 13.69 -18.80
CA ASP A 115 -3.37 14.69 -19.76
C ASP A 115 -2.21 14.97 -20.74
N THR A 116 -1.89 14.01 -21.59
CA THR A 116 -1.15 14.36 -22.82
C THR A 116 -2.17 14.91 -23.79
N ASP A 117 -2.48 16.20 -23.63
CA ASP A 117 -2.87 17.02 -24.77
C ASP A 117 -1.74 16.88 -25.79
N ASP A 118 -2.09 16.35 -26.96
CA ASP A 118 -1.26 16.35 -28.14
C ASP A 118 -0.84 17.80 -28.45
N GLU A 119 0.34 18.22 -28.01
CA GLU A 119 1.02 19.36 -28.62
C GLU A 119 1.50 18.91 -30.01
N GLU A 120 0.56 19.05 -30.94
CA GLU A 120 0.73 19.02 -32.38
C GLU A 120 2.02 19.77 -32.77
N LYS A 121 2.86 19.05 -33.51
CA LYS A 121 4.02 19.56 -34.22
C LYS A 121 3.58 20.71 -35.15
N GLN A 122 3.93 21.96 -34.83
CA GLN A 122 4.00 23.07 -35.80
C GLN A 122 5.25 23.93 -35.57
#